data_AF-A0A0F0CQQ4-F1
#
_entry.id   AF-A0A0F0CQQ4-F1
#
_cell.length_a   1.000
_cell.length_b   1.000
_cell.length_c   1.000
_cell.angle_alpha   90.00
_cell.angle_beta   90.00
_cell.angle_gamma   90.00
#
_symmetry.space_group_name_H-M   'P 1'
#
loop_
_entity.id
_entity.type
_entity.pdbx_description
1 polymer ?
#
loop_
_entity_poly.entity_id
_entity_poly.type
_entity_poly.pdbx_seq_one_letter_code
_entity_poly.pdbx_strand_id
1 'polypeptide(L)' 'MGLSTQSETISKQIKSYTKKNITSAKLLGEEIAKIAIPKGIKKVVLDRSRYKYHGVIKAFAEAARAGGLEF' A
#
# COMPACT_ATOMS: atom_id res chain seq x y z
N MET A 1 -30.58 2.95 -8.82
CA MET A 1 -29.59 2.12 -8.08
C MET A 1 -28.33 2.01 -8.93
N GLY A 2 -27.17 2.50 -8.49
CA GLY A 2 -25.91 2.22 -9.19
C GLY A 2 -24.75 3.22 -9.00
N LEU A 3 -24.34 3.44 -7.74
CA LEU A 3 -23.04 3.94 -7.25
C LEU A 3 -22.26 4.98 -8.08
N SER A 4 -22.50 6.27 -7.79
CA SER A 4 -21.58 7.37 -8.12
C SER A 4 -20.44 7.47 -7.10
N THR A 5 -19.43 8.26 -7.48
CA THR A 5 -18.04 8.49 -6.96
C THR A 5 -17.85 8.81 -5.47
N GLN A 6 -18.76 8.43 -4.58
CA GLN A 6 -18.74 8.69 -3.14
C GLN A 6 -18.71 7.41 -2.29
N SER A 7 -17.86 6.42 -2.61
CA SER A 7 -17.73 5.25 -1.73
C SER A 7 -16.90 5.59 -0.48
N GLU A 8 -17.60 6.06 0.56
CA GLU A 8 -17.11 6.37 1.91
C GLU A 8 -16.39 5.17 2.60
N THR A 9 -16.55 3.95 2.08
CA THR A 9 -16.03 2.73 2.71
C THR A 9 -14.50 2.69 2.71
N ILE A 10 -13.85 3.30 1.72
CA ILE A 10 -12.38 3.29 1.59
C ILE A 10 -11.77 4.53 2.27
N SER A 11 -12.44 5.68 2.19
CA SER A 11 -11.94 6.95 2.73
C SER A 11 -11.90 6.97 4.27
N LYS A 12 -12.84 6.29 4.94
CA LYS A 12 -12.88 6.23 6.42
C LYS A 12 -11.78 5.36 7.01
N GLN A 13 -11.39 4.28 6.32
CA GLN A 13 -10.27 3.44 6.77
C GLN A 13 -8.94 4.19 6.62
N ILE A 14 -8.81 5.04 5.60
CA ILE A 14 -7.58 5.81 5.29
C ILE A 14 -7.40 7.06 6.16
N LYS A 15 -8.46 7.73 6.64
CA LYS A 15 -8.32 8.97 7.43
C LYS A 15 -7.50 8.80 8.73
N SER A 16 -7.48 7.61 9.34
CA SER A 16 -6.60 7.31 10.49
C SER A 16 -5.10 7.21 10.09
N TYR A 17 -4.80 6.93 8.82
CA TYR A 17 -3.44 6.81 8.26
C TYR A 17 -2.86 8.13 7.74
N THR A 18 -3.49 9.27 8.03
CA THR A 18 -3.08 10.64 7.60
C THR A 18 -1.71 11.09 8.15
N LYS A 19 -1.03 10.28 8.97
CA LYS A 19 0.37 10.52 9.32
C LYS A 19 1.26 9.69 8.40
N LYS A 20 2.15 10.38 7.66
CA LYS A 20 3.28 9.82 6.88
C LYS A 20 4.29 9.14 7.82
N ASN A 21 3.87 8.06 8.47
CA ASN A 21 4.64 7.33 9.46
C ASN A 21 5.02 5.96 8.91
N ILE A 22 6.15 5.47 9.40
CA ILE A 22 6.73 4.17 9.05
C ILE A 22 5.72 3.03 9.31
N THR A 23 4.97 3.09 10.41
CA THR A 23 3.97 2.08 10.79
C THR A 23 2.81 2.01 9.79
N SER A 24 2.29 3.17 9.36
CA SER A 24 1.23 3.25 8.35
C SER A 24 1.67 2.64 7.02
N ALA A 25 2.90 2.92 6.61
CA ALA A 25 3.46 2.37 5.38
C ALA A 25 3.65 0.85 5.42
N LYS A 26 3.99 0.28 6.59
CA LYS A 26 4.05 -1.18 6.75
C LYS A 26 2.67 -1.81 6.54
N LEU A 27 1.67 -1.32 7.27
CA LEU A 27 0.29 -1.83 7.18
C LEU A 27 -0.23 -1.73 5.73
N LEU A 28 0.03 -0.62 5.05
CA LEU A 28 -0.37 -0.42 3.66
C LEU A 28 0.33 -1.40 2.71
N GLY A 29 1.63 -1.66 2.89
CA GLY A 29 2.39 -2.61 2.08
C GLY A 29 1.89 -4.04 2.23
N GLU A 30 1.58 -4.45 3.46
CA GLU A 30 0.99 -5.78 3.75
C GLU A 30 -0.40 -5.94 3.13
N GLU A 31 -1.26 -4.92 3.25
CA GLU A 31 -2.62 -4.95 2.72
C GLU A 31 -2.63 -5.00 1.18
N ILE A 32 -1.75 -4.23 0.53
CA ILE A 32 -1.58 -4.28 -0.92
C ILE A 32 -1.10 -5.67 -1.38
N ALA A 33 -0.15 -6.27 -0.66
CA ALA A 33 0.31 -7.62 -0.97
C ALA A 33 -0.80 -8.66 -0.86
N LYS A 34 -1.62 -8.59 0.20
CA LYS A 34 -2.79 -9.47 0.40
C LYS A 34 -3.83 -9.34 -0.72
N ILE A 35 -3.96 -8.16 -1.33
CA ILE A 35 -4.89 -7.93 -2.44
C ILE A 35 -4.25 -8.34 -3.79
N ALA A 36 -2.94 -8.22 -3.92
CA ALA A 36 -2.22 -8.48 -5.17
C ALA A 36 -1.96 -9.97 -5.43
N ILE A 37 -1.61 -10.74 -4.40
CA ILE A 37 -1.44 -12.21 -4.50
C ILE A 37 -2.67 -12.92 -5.11
N PRO A 38 -3.91 -12.72 -4.61
CA PRO A 38 -5.08 -13.40 -5.16
C PRO A 38 -5.42 -12.93 -6.58
N LYS A 39 -4.93 -11.75 -6.99
CA LYS A 39 -5.04 -11.26 -8.36
C LYS A 39 -3.94 -11.81 -9.29
N GLY A 40 -3.05 -12.67 -8.78
CA GLY A 40 -1.95 -13.25 -9.55
C GLY A 40 -0.81 -12.28 -9.85
N ILE A 41 -0.79 -11.11 -9.19
CA ILE A 41 0.22 -10.08 -9.42
C ILE A 41 1.41 -10.39 -8.51
N LYS A 42 2.45 -11.01 -9.08
CA LYS A 42 3.70 -11.37 -8.37
C LYS A 42 4.82 -10.36 -8.57
N LYS A 43 5.00 -9.89 -9.81
CA LYS A 43 6.01 -8.88 -10.15
C LYS A 43 5.37 -7.51 -10.23
N VAL A 44 5.83 -6.58 -9.39
CA VAL A 44 5.45 -5.17 -9.44
C VAL A 44 6.71 -4.31 -9.52
N VAL A 45 6.55 -3.01 -9.73
CA VAL A 45 7.64 -2.04 -9.64
C VAL A 45 7.23 -0.98 -8.63
N LEU A 46 8.07 -0.73 -7.63
CA LEU A 46 7.86 0.35 -6.68
C LEU A 46 8.26 1.68 -7.32
N ASP A 47 7.28 2.48 -7.77
CA ASP A 47 7.57 3.84 -8.22
C ASP A 47 7.85 4.75 -7.02
N ARG A 48 9.12 5.11 -6.86
CA ARG A 48 9.62 5.98 -5.78
C ARG A 48 9.74 7.44 -6.20
N SER A 49 9.44 7.77 -7.46
CA SER A 49 9.57 9.12 -8.03
C SER A 49 10.87 9.82 -7.57
N ARG A 50 10.79 11.07 -7.07
CA ARG A 50 11.94 11.86 -6.56
C ARG A 50 12.31 11.57 -5.10
N TYR A 51 11.70 10.58 -4.45
CA TYR A 51 11.95 10.32 -3.03
C TYR A 51 13.09 9.33 -2.83
N LYS A 52 13.95 9.62 -1.84
CA LYS A 52 15.02 8.70 -1.44
C LYS A 52 14.40 7.43 -0.86
N TYR A 53 14.99 6.28 -1.16
CA TYR A 53 14.61 5.01 -0.56
C TYR A 53 15.04 4.98 0.91
N HIS A 54 14.24 5.62 1.76
CA HIS A 54 14.52 5.81 3.17
C HIS A 54 13.23 5.92 3.98
N GLY A 55 13.30 5.56 5.27
CA GLY A 55 12.17 5.64 6.21
C GLY A 55 10.92 4.93 5.70
N VAL A 56 9.90 5.73 5.37
CA VAL A 56 8.55 5.29 4.97
C VAL A 56 8.58 4.42 3.71
N ILE A 57 9.36 4.77 2.69
CA ILE A 57 9.40 4.04 1.41
C ILE A 57 10.08 2.68 1.59
N LYS A 58 11.15 2.64 2.38
CA LYS A 58 11.82 1.38 2.74
C LYS A 58 10.89 0.46 3.52
N ALA A 59 10.16 1.00 4.49
CA ALA A 59 9.24 0.23 5.32
C ALA A 59 8.04 -0.29 4.53
N PHE A 60 7.50 0.50 3.60
CA PHE A 60 6.49 0.04 2.65
C PHE A 60 7.00 -1.11 1.80
N ALA A 61 8.23 -0.98 1.27
CA ALA A 61 8.82 -2.00 0.43
C ALA A 61 9.11 -3.31 1.18
N GLU A 62 9.66 -3.25 2.39
CA GLU A 62 9.84 -4.45 3.22
C GLU A 62 8.52 -5.15 3.52
N ALA A 63 7.46 -4.39 3.84
CA ALA A 63 6.14 -4.95 4.10
C ALA A 63 5.51 -5.60 2.86
N ALA A 64 5.60 -4.94 1.70
CA ALA A 64 5.11 -5.51 0.45
C ALA A 64 5.85 -6.80 0.07
N ARG A 65 7.18 -6.84 0.28
CA ARG A 65 7.98 -8.06 0.06
C ARG A 65 7.65 -9.17 1.05
N ALA A 66 7.46 -8.85 2.33
CA ALA A 66 7.04 -9.82 3.33
C ALA A 66 5.66 -10.43 2.98
N GLY A 67 4.80 -9.64 2.35
CA GLY A 67 3.54 -10.11 1.79
C GLY A 67 3.67 -10.85 0.45
N GLY A 68 4.88 -11.18 -0.04
CA GLY A 68 5.07 -12.03 -1.22
C GLY A 68 5.02 -11.32 -2.57
N LEU A 69 5.01 -9.98 -2.60
CA LEU A 69 5.24 -9.22 -3.83
C LEU A 69 6.74 -9.16 -4.14
N GLU A 70 7.11 -9.51 -5.37
CA GLU A 70 8.48 -9.39 -5.88
C GLU A 70 8.62 -8.09 -6.69
N PHE A 71 9.56 -7.23 -6.31
CA PHE A 71 9.90 -5.99 -7.00
C PHE A 71 11.28 -5.46 -6.63
#